data_AF-A0AA95GJ19-F1
#
_entry.id   AF-A0AA95GJ19-F1
#
_cell.length_a   1.000
_cell.length_b   1.000
_cell.length_c   1.000
_cell.angle_alpha   90.00
_cell.angle_beta   90.00
_cell.angle_gamma   90.00
#
_symmetry.space_group_name_H-M   'P 1'
#
loop_
_entity.id
_entity.type
_entity.pdbx_description
1 polymer ?
#
loop_
_entity_poly.entity_id
_entity_poly.type
_entity_poly.pdbx_seq_one_letter_code
_entity_poly.pdbx_strand_id
1 'polypeptide(L)'
;MSVYAKLFTDIQKAVFPAYNSEFAENSLVKKEGNHDSAKIHSYLFLLLEIIIYEYRKKNATIFEPLKGDKALKHLFFTRYPSLLQVLNSLPLESLVFALLKDLSPENLPQQARNYVNEIKLNKDSSGIDWSLKVNWNLGSGEQTLKMGENLPEI
;
A
#
# COMPACT_ATOMS: atom_id res chain seq x y z
N MET A 1 0.41 17.32 9.87
CA MET A 1 0.55 16.43 8.69
C MET A 1 -0.23 15.16 9.02
N SER A 2 -1.14 14.70 8.15
CA SER A 2 -1.95 13.51 8.44
C SER A 2 -1.07 12.26 8.52
N VAL A 3 -1.50 11.26 9.28
CA VAL A 3 -0.79 9.97 9.41
C VAL A 3 -0.57 9.31 8.04
N TYR A 4 -1.58 9.39 7.17
CA TYR A 4 -1.54 8.86 5.81
C TYR A 4 -0.56 9.62 4.92
N ALA A 5 -0.43 10.94 5.09
CA ALA A 5 0.56 11.73 4.37
C ALA A 5 1.99 11.36 4.76
N LYS A 6 2.24 11.18 6.06
CA LYS A 6 3.54 10.71 6.55
C LYS A 6 3.86 9.32 5.96
N LEU A 7 2.91 8.37 6.07
CA LEU A 7 3.08 7.03 5.54
C LEU A 7 3.37 7.05 4.03
N PHE A 8 2.62 7.84 3.27
CA PHE A 8 2.82 7.95 1.83
C PHE A 8 4.20 8.50 1.50
N THR A 9 4.66 9.55 2.19
CA THR A 9 6.02 10.08 2.03
C THR A 9 7.09 9.02 2.32
N ASP A 10 6.92 8.23 3.38
CA ASP A 10 7.86 7.16 3.74
C ASP A 10 7.91 6.06 2.66
N ILE A 11 6.74 5.69 2.11
CA ILE A 11 6.64 4.76 0.97
C ILE A 11 7.33 5.35 -0.27
N GLN A 12 7.06 6.62 -0.60
CA GLN A 12 7.65 7.25 -1.78
C GLN A 12 9.18 7.30 -1.69
N LYS A 13 9.74 7.61 -0.52
CA LYS A 13 11.20 7.56 -0.28
C LYS A 13 11.79 6.16 -0.52
N ALA A 14 11.04 5.10 -0.24
CA ALA A 14 11.47 3.72 -0.44
C ALA A 14 11.28 3.21 -1.88
N VAL A 15 10.27 3.70 -2.60
CA VAL A 15 9.89 3.23 -3.94
C VAL A 15 10.60 3.99 -5.04
N PHE A 16 10.73 5.31 -4.93
CA PHE A 16 11.25 6.18 -5.99
C PHE A 16 12.65 5.79 -6.49
N PRO A 17 13.62 5.43 -5.61
CA PRO A 17 14.95 5.03 -6.05
C PRO A 17 14.95 3.85 -7.02
N ALA A 18 13.99 2.92 -6.89
CA ALA A 18 13.89 1.78 -7.79
C ALA A 18 13.50 2.19 -9.23
N TYR A 19 12.88 3.35 -9.41
CA TYR A 19 12.50 3.90 -10.71
C TYR A 19 13.56 4.85 -11.29
N ASN A 20 14.78 4.85 -10.73
CA ASN A 20 15.84 5.81 -11.03
C ASN A 20 15.35 7.26 -10.86
N SER A 21 14.48 7.49 -9.88
CA SER A 21 13.89 8.79 -9.60
C SER A 21 14.09 9.17 -8.14
N GLU A 22 14.10 10.47 -7.85
CA GLU A 22 14.23 10.98 -6.49
C GLU A 22 12.90 11.53 -6.00
N PHE A 23 12.55 11.19 -4.76
CA PHE A 23 11.43 11.84 -4.10
C PHE A 23 11.85 13.25 -3.67
N ALA A 24 11.35 14.27 -4.37
CA ALA A 24 11.59 15.67 -4.04
C ALA A 24 10.28 16.34 -3.57
N GLU A 25 10.22 16.74 -2.29
CA GLU A 25 9.07 17.50 -1.76
C GLU A 25 8.95 18.89 -2.41
N ASN A 26 10.06 19.45 -2.92
CA ASN A 26 10.11 20.74 -3.62
C ASN A 26 10.77 20.58 -5.01
N SER A 27 9.98 20.78 -6.07
CA SER A 27 10.35 20.53 -7.49
C SER A 27 11.29 21.57 -8.10
N LEU A 28 12.57 21.58 -7.69
CA LEU A 28 13.64 22.25 -8.44
C LEU A 28 14.69 21.29 -9.02
N VAL A 29 14.58 19.99 -8.73
CA VAL A 29 15.48 18.96 -9.28
C VAL A 29 14.93 18.46 -10.61
N LYS A 30 15.80 18.31 -11.62
CA LYS A 30 15.45 17.65 -12.88
C LYS A 30 14.88 16.26 -12.59
N LYS A 31 13.67 16.00 -13.08
CA LYS A 31 13.02 14.69 -12.98
C LYS A 31 13.75 13.71 -13.90
N GLU A 32 14.77 13.05 -13.39
CA GLU A 32 15.31 11.83 -14.00
C GLU A 32 14.47 10.62 -13.55
N GLY A 33 14.34 9.61 -14.42
CA GLY A 33 13.56 8.39 -14.16
C GLY A 33 12.04 8.49 -14.35
N ASN A 34 11.35 7.39 -14.06
CA ASN A 34 9.90 7.26 -14.24
C ASN A 34 9.13 7.61 -12.96
N HIS A 35 9.01 8.91 -12.72
CA HIS A 35 8.35 9.48 -11.53
C HIS A 35 6.86 9.12 -11.44
N ASP A 36 6.14 9.01 -12.56
CA ASP A 36 4.71 8.72 -12.55
C ASP A 36 4.44 7.26 -12.15
N SER A 37 5.17 6.30 -12.72
CA SER A 37 5.09 4.90 -12.31
C SER A 37 5.54 4.70 -10.86
N ALA A 38 6.58 5.42 -10.40
CA ALA A 38 6.99 5.40 -9.00
C ALA A 38 5.88 5.87 -8.05
N LYS A 39 5.18 6.94 -8.42
CA LYS A 39 4.08 7.49 -7.62
C LYS A 39 2.88 6.55 -7.59
N ILE A 40 2.54 5.91 -8.70
CA ILE A 40 1.45 4.92 -8.77
C ILE A 40 1.79 3.67 -7.96
N HIS A 41 3.03 3.17 -8.06
CA HIS A 41 3.46 2.03 -7.25
C HIS A 41 3.44 2.36 -5.76
N SER A 42 3.87 3.57 -5.39
CA SER A 42 3.76 4.08 -4.01
C SER A 42 2.29 4.15 -3.55
N TYR A 43 1.38 4.57 -4.44
CA TYR A 43 -0.04 4.65 -4.14
C TYR A 43 -0.66 3.27 -3.91
N LEU A 44 -0.29 2.27 -4.73
CA LEU A 44 -0.69 0.88 -4.50
C LEU A 44 -0.24 0.40 -3.12
N PHE A 45 1.02 0.64 -2.74
CA PHE A 45 1.52 0.28 -1.42
C PHE A 45 0.75 0.97 -0.29
N LEU A 46 0.42 2.25 -0.46
CA LEU A 46 -0.38 2.98 0.52
C LEU A 46 -1.75 2.31 0.74
N LEU A 47 -2.45 1.95 -0.35
CA LEU A 47 -3.73 1.24 -0.27
C LEU A 47 -3.57 -0.11 0.44
N LEU A 48 -2.55 -0.88 0.07
CA LEU A 48 -2.26 -2.18 0.65
C LEU A 48 -1.98 -2.08 2.15
N GLU A 49 -1.16 -1.12 2.60
CA GLU A 49 -0.87 -0.91 4.02
C GLU A 49 -2.14 -0.62 4.82
N ILE A 50 -3.00 0.28 4.33
CA ILE A 50 -4.24 0.64 5.01
C ILE A 50 -5.20 -0.56 5.08
N ILE A 51 -5.38 -1.28 3.98
CA ILE A 51 -6.28 -2.44 3.93
C ILE A 51 -5.76 -3.57 4.82
N ILE A 52 -4.46 -3.88 4.77
CA ILE A 52 -3.83 -4.87 5.64
C ILE A 52 -4.04 -4.49 7.09
N TYR A 53 -3.81 -3.23 7.45
CA TYR A 53 -3.98 -2.75 8.81
C TYR A 53 -5.42 -2.91 9.31
N GLU A 54 -6.40 -2.43 8.55
CA GLU A 54 -7.82 -2.55 8.89
C GLU A 54 -8.31 -4.00 8.93
N TYR A 55 -7.81 -4.84 8.04
CA TYR A 55 -8.13 -6.27 8.02
C TYR A 55 -7.60 -6.98 9.27
N ARG A 56 -6.36 -6.67 9.67
CA ARG A 56 -5.73 -7.23 10.87
C ARG A 56 -6.49 -6.89 12.13
N LYS A 57 -6.99 -5.65 12.27
CA LYS A 57 -7.79 -5.23 13.44
C LYS A 57 -9.00 -6.15 13.70
N LYS A 58 -9.52 -6.81 12.66
CA LYS A 58 -10.71 -7.67 12.75
C LYS A 58 -10.40 -9.17 12.78
N ASN A 59 -9.28 -9.59 12.21
CA ASN A 59 -8.98 -11.00 11.96
C ASN A 59 -7.71 -11.52 12.66
N ALA A 60 -6.82 -10.63 13.10
CA ALA A 60 -5.62 -11.05 13.79
C ALA A 60 -5.98 -11.62 15.17
N THR A 61 -5.30 -12.71 15.54
CA THR A 61 -5.46 -13.35 16.85
C THR A 61 -4.11 -13.46 17.54
N ILE A 62 -4.12 -13.88 18.81
CA ILE A 62 -2.88 -14.18 19.55
C ILE A 62 -2.07 -15.31 18.90
N PHE A 63 -2.72 -16.18 18.13
CA PHE A 63 -2.08 -17.33 17.47
C PHE A 63 -1.51 -16.97 16.10
N GLU A 64 -2.14 -16.03 15.39
CA GLU A 64 -1.64 -15.52 14.11
C GLU A 64 -1.91 -14.01 14.01
N PRO A 65 -0.86 -13.15 14.16
CA PRO A 65 -1.00 -11.71 14.12
C PRO A 65 -1.18 -11.12 12.71
N LEU A 66 -1.09 -11.95 11.66
CA LEU A 66 -1.31 -11.60 10.26
C LEU A 66 -0.43 -10.42 9.79
N LYS A 67 0.85 -10.41 10.15
CA LYS A 67 1.75 -9.31 9.77
C LYS A 67 2.05 -9.29 8.27
N GLY A 68 2.06 -8.11 7.67
CA GLY A 68 2.49 -7.88 6.29
C GLY A 68 1.70 -8.68 5.25
N ASP A 69 2.42 -9.38 4.37
CA ASP A 69 1.85 -10.17 3.28
C ASP A 69 0.92 -11.30 3.75
N LYS A 70 1.09 -11.80 4.99
CA LYS A 70 0.18 -12.79 5.58
C LYS A 70 -1.26 -12.29 5.69
N ALA A 71 -1.47 -11.02 6.03
CA ALA A 71 -2.82 -10.45 6.05
C ALA A 71 -3.46 -10.46 4.67
N LEU A 72 -2.68 -10.10 3.64
CA LEU A 72 -3.17 -10.08 2.25
C LEU A 72 -3.51 -11.50 1.77
N LYS A 73 -2.65 -12.47 2.10
CA LYS A 73 -2.90 -13.90 1.80
C LYS A 73 -4.12 -14.43 2.55
N HIS A 74 -4.31 -14.07 3.82
CA HIS A 74 -5.49 -14.46 4.58
C HIS A 74 -6.76 -13.81 4.02
N LEU A 75 -6.72 -12.52 3.66
CA LEU A 75 -7.82 -11.84 2.96
C LEU A 75 -8.18 -12.55 1.65
N PHE A 76 -7.18 -12.86 0.83
CA PHE A 76 -7.37 -13.64 -0.40
C PHE A 76 -8.01 -15.00 -0.11
N PHE A 77 -7.50 -15.75 0.86
CA PHE A 77 -8.06 -17.06 1.24
C PHE A 77 -9.51 -16.95 1.71
N THR A 78 -9.85 -15.94 2.51
CA THR A 78 -11.24 -15.75 2.95
C THR A 78 -12.21 -15.47 1.81
N ARG A 79 -11.73 -14.88 0.71
CA ARG A 79 -12.54 -14.64 -0.49
C ARG A 79 -12.53 -15.82 -1.47
N TYR A 80 -11.44 -16.57 -1.53
CA TYR A 80 -11.25 -17.71 -2.43
C TYR A 80 -10.77 -18.96 -1.68
N PRO A 81 -11.60 -19.59 -0.84
CA PRO A 81 -11.16 -20.70 0.01
C PRO A 81 -10.63 -21.92 -0.75
N SER A 82 -11.13 -22.13 -1.98
CA SER A 82 -10.74 -23.25 -2.85
C SER A 82 -9.29 -23.18 -3.36
N LEU A 83 -8.59 -22.04 -3.17
CA LEU A 83 -7.24 -21.81 -3.69
C LEU A 83 -6.12 -21.93 -2.63
N LEU A 84 -6.40 -22.55 -1.49
CA LEU A 84 -5.42 -22.67 -0.40
C LEU A 84 -4.10 -23.33 -0.84
N GLN A 85 -4.16 -24.34 -1.71
CA GLN A 85 -3.00 -25.11 -2.15
C GLN A 85 -1.95 -24.27 -2.90
N VAL A 86 -2.37 -23.16 -3.52
CA VAL A 86 -1.48 -22.30 -4.33
C VAL A 86 -1.10 -21.01 -3.62
N LEU A 87 -1.66 -20.75 -2.43
CA LEU A 87 -1.56 -19.45 -1.74
C LEU A 87 -0.11 -18.99 -1.50
N ASN A 88 0.78 -19.92 -1.16
CA ASN A 88 2.18 -19.61 -0.88
C ASN A 88 3.01 -19.35 -2.14
N SER A 89 2.56 -19.80 -3.31
CA SER A 89 3.23 -19.60 -4.60
C SER A 89 2.72 -18.40 -5.38
N LEU A 90 1.64 -17.75 -4.94
CA LEU A 90 1.07 -16.61 -5.66
C LEU A 90 1.98 -15.38 -5.52
N PRO A 91 2.40 -14.76 -6.63
CA PRO A 91 3.10 -13.49 -6.60
C PRO A 91 2.15 -12.38 -6.14
N LEU A 92 2.74 -11.28 -5.65
CA LEU A 92 1.98 -10.11 -5.17
C LEU A 92 1.04 -9.56 -6.25
N GLU A 93 1.48 -9.53 -7.51
CA GLU A 93 0.67 -9.12 -8.66
C GLU A 93 -0.65 -9.91 -8.74
N SER A 94 -0.59 -11.24 -8.62
CA SER A 94 -1.79 -12.08 -8.68
C SER A 94 -2.73 -11.86 -7.49
N LEU A 95 -2.18 -11.62 -6.30
CA LEU A 95 -2.97 -11.27 -5.12
C LEU A 95 -3.67 -9.91 -5.31
N VAL A 96 -2.95 -8.90 -5.80
CA VAL A 96 -3.49 -7.58 -6.09
C VAL A 96 -4.58 -7.66 -7.16
N PHE A 97 -4.33 -8.41 -8.24
CA PHE A 97 -5.30 -8.61 -9.31
C PHE A 97 -6.61 -9.22 -8.79
N ALA A 98 -6.52 -10.28 -7.98
CA ALA A 98 -7.70 -10.93 -7.41
C ALA A 98 -8.45 -10.04 -6.40
N LEU A 99 -7.74 -9.14 -5.73
CA LEU A 99 -8.28 -8.23 -4.70
C LEU A 99 -8.55 -6.82 -5.23
N LEU A 100 -8.59 -6.59 -6.55
CA LEU A 100 -8.82 -5.25 -7.12
C LEU A 100 -10.08 -4.56 -6.58
N LYS A 101 -11.14 -5.33 -6.32
CA LYS A 101 -12.37 -4.80 -5.72
C LYS A 101 -12.16 -4.34 -4.29
N ASP A 102 -11.30 -5.01 -3.52
CA ASP A 102 -10.95 -4.65 -2.14
C ASP A 102 -10.03 -3.43 -2.11
N LEU A 103 -9.16 -3.29 -3.11
CA LEU A 103 -8.20 -2.18 -3.29
C LEU A 103 -8.84 -0.87 -3.79
N SER A 104 -10.14 -0.70 -3.62
CA SER A 104 -10.84 0.55 -3.92
C SER A 104 -10.75 1.54 -2.75
N PRO A 105 -10.47 2.83 -2.98
CA PRO A 105 -10.59 3.89 -1.97
C PRO A 105 -11.92 3.88 -1.20
N GLU A 106 -13.01 3.44 -1.84
CA GLU A 106 -14.33 3.38 -1.23
C GLU A 106 -14.45 2.35 -0.09
N ASN A 107 -13.54 1.39 -0.01
CA ASN A 107 -13.48 0.43 1.08
C ASN A 107 -12.65 0.92 2.28
N LEU A 108 -12.01 2.08 2.17
CA LEU A 108 -11.16 2.62 3.22
C LEU A 108 -11.97 3.41 4.26
N PRO A 109 -11.49 3.51 5.51
CA PRO A 109 -12.02 4.44 6.50
C PRO A 109 -12.09 5.89 5.97
N GLN A 110 -13.02 6.70 6.46
CA GLN A 110 -13.30 8.03 5.90
C GLN A 110 -12.05 8.93 5.81
N GLN A 111 -11.23 8.99 6.88
CA GLN A 111 -10.03 9.81 6.89
C GLN A 111 -8.98 9.34 5.86
N ALA A 112 -8.80 8.02 5.73
CA ALA A 112 -7.93 7.42 4.73
C ALA A 112 -8.43 7.73 3.32
N ARG A 113 -9.73 7.53 3.08
CA ARG A 113 -10.41 7.80 1.80
C ARG A 113 -10.23 9.25 1.37
N ASN A 114 -10.47 10.19 2.27
CA ASN A 114 -10.29 11.62 2.01
C ASN A 114 -8.87 11.90 1.50
N TYR A 115 -7.87 11.40 2.21
CA TYR A 115 -6.47 11.62 1.84
C TYR A 115 -6.11 10.95 0.49
N VAL A 116 -6.46 9.68 0.28
CA VAL A 116 -6.08 9.00 -0.96
C VAL A 116 -6.76 9.59 -2.20
N ASN A 117 -7.94 10.19 -2.04
CA ASN A 117 -8.66 10.86 -3.13
C ASN A 117 -8.04 12.23 -3.49
N GLU A 118 -7.27 12.85 -2.59
CA GLU A 118 -6.50 14.08 -2.89
C GLU A 118 -5.23 13.80 -3.71
N ILE A 119 -4.76 12.54 -3.74
CA ILE A 119 -3.54 12.17 -4.46
C ILE A 119 -3.79 12.19 -5.97
N LYS A 120 -3.21 13.17 -6.65
CA LYS A 120 -3.25 13.26 -8.12
C LYS A 120 -2.29 12.25 -8.76
N LEU A 121 -2.84 11.29 -9.49
CA LEU A 121 -2.10 10.31 -10.29
C LEU A 121 -2.22 10.66 -11.78
N ASN A 122 -1.14 10.45 -12.54
CA ASN A 122 -1.19 10.60 -13.99
C ASN A 122 -1.83 9.34 -14.61
N LYS A 123 -2.83 9.50 -15.48
CA LYS A 123 -3.59 8.38 -16.07
C LYS A 123 -2.83 7.67 -17.20
N ASP A 124 -1.84 8.32 -17.79
CA ASP A 124 -1.17 7.87 -19.03
C ASP A 124 0.12 7.08 -18.80
N SER A 125 0.48 6.75 -17.55
CA SER A 125 1.73 6.04 -17.28
C SER A 125 1.66 4.56 -17.67
N SER A 126 2.74 4.06 -18.27
CA SER A 126 3.04 2.62 -18.32
C SER A 126 2.95 2.04 -16.91
N GLY A 127 2.23 0.93 -16.72
CA GLY A 127 1.86 0.37 -15.42
C GLY A 127 3.02 0.04 -14.47
N ILE A 128 2.66 -0.56 -13.34
CA ILE A 128 3.64 -1.01 -12.34
C ILE A 128 4.48 -2.15 -12.92
N ASP A 129 5.81 -2.00 -12.89
CA ASP A 129 6.73 -3.11 -13.10
C ASP A 129 6.77 -3.98 -11.84
N TRP A 130 6.03 -5.08 -11.88
CA TRP A 130 5.93 -6.03 -10.77
C TRP A 130 7.22 -6.82 -10.50
N SER A 131 8.17 -6.82 -11.44
CA SER A 131 9.49 -7.43 -11.24
C SER A 131 10.47 -6.50 -10.49
N LEU A 132 10.11 -5.23 -10.37
CA LEU A 132 10.95 -4.21 -9.75
C LEU A 132 11.01 -4.40 -8.23
N LYS A 133 12.23 -4.60 -7.71
CA LYS A 133 12.48 -4.70 -6.27
C LYS A 133 12.54 -3.31 -5.66
N VAL A 134 11.48 -2.95 -4.93
CA VAL A 134 11.43 -1.73 -4.12
C VAL A 134 11.94 -1.98 -2.71
N ASN A 135 12.39 -0.93 -2.02
CA ASN A 135 12.88 -1.04 -0.64
C ASN A 135 11.75 -0.87 0.41
N TRP A 136 10.56 -1.42 0.12
CA TRP A 136 9.41 -1.38 1.01
C TRP A 136 8.88 -2.79 1.25
N ASN A 137 8.64 -3.14 2.52
CA ASN A 137 8.03 -4.41 2.89
C ASN A 137 6.58 -4.16 3.33
N LEU A 138 5.65 -4.97 2.85
CA LEU A 138 4.25 -4.87 3.28
C LEU A 138 4.13 -5.07 4.79
N GLY A 139 3.39 -4.18 5.45
CA GLY A 139 3.21 -4.12 6.89
C GLY A 139 4.21 -3.21 7.61
N SER A 140 5.21 -2.67 6.92
CA SER A 140 6.14 -1.68 7.49
C SER A 140 5.45 -0.39 7.93
N GLY A 141 4.26 -0.09 7.39
CA GLY A 141 3.46 1.09 7.75
C GLY A 141 2.69 0.98 9.06
N GLU A 142 2.62 -0.20 9.68
CA GLU A 142 1.77 -0.48 10.85
C GLU A 142 2.00 0.51 12.00
N GLN A 143 3.26 0.82 12.33
CA GLN A 143 3.57 1.72 13.43
C GLN A 143 3.07 3.14 13.16
N THR A 144 3.22 3.62 11.93
CA THR A 144 2.71 4.93 11.53
C THR A 144 1.19 4.96 11.66
N LEU A 145 0.48 3.96 11.13
CA LEU A 145 -0.99 3.90 11.21
C LEU A 145 -1.51 3.85 12.66
N LYS A 146 -0.85 3.10 13.55
CA LYS A 146 -1.18 3.07 14.99
C LYS A 146 -1.05 4.44 15.65
N MET A 147 -0.08 5.26 15.26
CA MET A 147 0.08 6.61 15.83
C MET A 147 -1.11 7.51 15.47
N GLY A 148 -1.72 7.31 14.31
CA GLY A 148 -2.90 8.07 13.87
C GLY A 148 -4.17 7.78 14.67
N GLU A 149 -4.32 6.56 15.20
CA GLU A 149 -5.49 6.17 16.00
C GLU A 149 -5.44 6.68 17.45
N ASN A 150 -4.25 6.97 17.97
CA ASN A 150 -4.06 7.42 19.35
C ASN A 150 -4.17 8.95 19.52
N LEU A 151 -4.50 9.68 18.44
CA LEU A 151 -4.70 11.12 18.51
C LEU A 151 -6.20 11.42 18.73
N PRO A 152 -6.58 12.14 19.80
CA PRO A 152 -7.97 12.50 20.02
C PRO A 152 -8.48 13.39 18.88
N GLU A 153 -9.73 13.19 18.48
CA GLU A 153 -10.45 14.07 17.55
C GLU A 153 -10.56 15.46 18.23
N ILE A 154 -9.83 16.45 17.69
CA ILE A 154 -9.92 17.87 18.10
C ILE A 154 -10.80 18.60 17.10
#